data_AF-A0A7Y0XUU6-F1
#
_entry.id   AF-A0A7Y0XUU6-F1
#
_cell.length_a   1.000
_cell.length_b   1.000
_cell.length_c   1.000
_cell.angle_alpha   90.00
_cell.angle_beta   90.00
_cell.angle_gamma   90.00
#
_symmetry.space_group_name_H-M   'P 1'
#
loop_
_entity.id
_entity.type
_entity.pdbx_description
1 polymer ?
#
loop_
_entity_poly.entity_id
_entity_poly.type
_entity_poly.pdbx_seq_one_letter_code
_entity_poly.pdbx_strand_id
1 'polypeptide(L)'
;MDNKKKTIGERLEEEISRKFGTLKKAAEAIGSRSSSYFRPYITGVSRPGMLLRKKLADIGLDVEYIMGGEKLEYTEETLEMNAAVRRKLADMKYRIEELEKELRDIPGLESPPKKKKNK
;
A
#
# COMPACT_ATOMS: atom_id res chain seq x y z
N MET A 1 -6.72 -15.32 28.15
CA MET A 1 -6.30 -14.65 26.89
C MET A 1 -7.13 -13.38 26.72
N ASP A 2 -6.53 -12.30 26.25
CA ASP A 2 -7.23 -11.02 26.07
C ASP A 2 -8.05 -11.07 24.77
N ASN A 3 -9.37 -11.16 24.90
CA ASN A 3 -10.29 -11.43 23.78
C ASN A 3 -10.12 -10.40 22.64
N LYS A 4 -9.81 -9.14 23.00
CA LYS A 4 -9.57 -8.06 22.03
C LYS A 4 -8.34 -8.30 21.15
N LYS A 5 -7.26 -8.89 21.70
CA LYS A 5 -6.03 -9.15 20.92
C LYS A 5 -6.25 -10.25 19.89
N LYS A 6 -7.04 -11.28 20.25
CA LYS A 6 -7.39 -12.36 19.34
C LYS A 6 -8.25 -11.85 18.17
N THR A 7 -9.26 -11.04 18.43
CA THR A 7 -10.11 -10.44 17.38
C THR A 7 -9.33 -9.50 16.44
N ILE A 8 -8.30 -8.82 16.95
CA ILE A 8 -7.37 -8.04 16.08
C ILE A 8 -6.54 -8.99 15.19
N GLY A 9 -6.07 -10.10 15.75
CA GLY A 9 -5.33 -11.13 15.01
C GLY A 9 -6.15 -11.76 13.89
N GLU A 10 -7.41 -12.08 14.15
CA GLU A 10 -8.36 -12.64 13.17
C GLU A 10 -8.58 -11.67 12.00
N ARG A 11 -8.85 -10.39 12.28
CA ARG A 11 -9.01 -9.36 11.23
C ARG A 11 -7.73 -9.10 10.45
N LEU A 12 -6.57 -9.14 11.11
CA LEU A 12 -5.28 -9.04 10.44
C LEU A 12 -5.07 -10.21 9.46
N GLU A 13 -5.41 -11.43 9.85
CA GLU A 13 -5.31 -12.61 9.00
C GLU A 13 -6.29 -12.55 7.82
N GLU A 14 -7.53 -12.11 8.05
CA GLU A 14 -8.51 -11.87 6.99
C GLU A 14 -7.98 -10.87 5.95
N GLU A 15 -7.49 -9.72 6.41
CA GLU A 15 -6.98 -8.66 5.55
C GLU A 15 -5.76 -9.10 4.73
N ILE A 16 -4.82 -9.80 5.37
CA ILE A 16 -3.66 -10.37 4.68
C ILE A 16 -4.09 -11.40 3.63
N SER A 17 -5.03 -12.27 3.97
CA SER A 17 -5.54 -13.29 3.05
C SER A 17 -6.23 -12.65 1.85
N ARG A 18 -7.06 -11.63 2.08
CA ARG A 18 -7.77 -10.87 1.04
C ARG A 18 -6.82 -10.19 0.08
N LYS A 19 -5.78 -9.52 0.59
CA LYS A 19 -4.90 -8.67 -0.24
C LYS A 19 -3.69 -9.40 -0.83
N PHE A 20 -3.06 -10.29 -0.05
CA PHE A 20 -1.79 -10.93 -0.41
C PHE A 20 -1.92 -12.44 -0.63
N GLY A 21 -3.02 -13.06 -0.18
CA GLY A 21 -3.25 -14.50 -0.25
C GLY A 21 -2.46 -15.33 0.77
N THR A 22 -1.24 -14.91 1.14
CA THR A 22 -0.43 -15.63 2.15
C THR A 22 0.31 -14.68 3.10
N LEU A 23 0.54 -15.14 4.34
CA LEU A 23 1.34 -14.43 5.35
C LEU A 23 2.78 -14.16 4.87
N LYS A 24 3.34 -15.05 4.05
CA LYS A 24 4.68 -14.89 3.48
C LYS A 24 4.75 -13.66 2.57
N LYS A 25 3.80 -13.52 1.65
CA LYS A 25 3.75 -12.38 0.72
C LYS A 25 3.54 -11.05 1.45
N ALA A 26 2.68 -11.03 2.48
CA ALA A 26 2.52 -9.85 3.31
C ALA A 26 3.79 -9.52 4.11
N ALA A 27 4.52 -10.52 4.59
CA ALA A 27 5.75 -10.32 5.35
C ALA A 27 6.84 -9.72 4.45
N GLU A 28 6.98 -10.23 3.23
CA GLU A 28 7.87 -9.69 2.21
C GLU A 28 7.51 -8.23 1.86
N ALA A 29 6.21 -7.92 1.72
CA ALA A 29 5.74 -6.57 1.41
C ALA A 29 6.11 -5.52 2.48
N ILE A 30 6.14 -5.90 3.76
CA ILE A 30 6.57 -5.01 4.87
C ILE A 30 8.09 -5.06 5.15
N GLY A 31 8.86 -5.73 4.30
CA GLY A 31 10.31 -5.88 4.41
C GLY A 31 10.78 -6.89 5.47
N SER A 32 9.91 -7.80 5.90
CA SER A 32 10.27 -8.90 6.80
C SER A 32 10.73 -10.13 6.02
N ARG A 33 11.76 -10.82 6.52
CA ARG A 33 12.31 -12.05 5.92
C ARG A 33 11.59 -13.33 6.36
N SER A 34 10.66 -13.25 7.32
CA SER A 34 10.03 -14.42 7.92
C SER A 34 8.51 -14.34 7.88
N SER A 35 7.88 -15.41 7.39
CA SER A 35 6.43 -15.61 7.47
C SER A 35 5.92 -15.70 8.91
N SER A 36 6.78 -16.07 9.87
CA SER A 36 6.46 -16.11 11.31
C SER A 36 6.31 -14.72 11.93
N TYR A 37 6.65 -13.65 11.20
CA TYR A 37 6.57 -12.27 11.69
C TYR A 37 5.17 -11.92 12.22
N PHE A 38 4.12 -12.39 11.56
CA PHE A 38 2.74 -12.09 11.97
C PHE A 38 2.20 -12.98 13.08
N ARG A 39 2.88 -14.10 13.37
CA ARG A 39 2.38 -15.15 14.25
C ARG A 39 2.02 -14.63 15.66
N PRO A 40 2.81 -13.77 16.32
CA PRO A 40 2.44 -13.23 17.64
C PRO A 40 1.17 -12.39 17.63
N TYR A 41 0.84 -11.75 16.51
CA TYR A 41 -0.34 -10.89 16.39
C TYR A 41 -1.59 -11.72 16.06
N ILE A 42 -1.46 -12.67 15.14
CA ILE A 42 -2.55 -13.59 14.75
C ILE A 42 -2.98 -14.46 15.93
N THR A 43 -2.02 -14.95 16.72
CA THR A 43 -2.33 -15.74 17.93
C THR A 43 -2.81 -14.91 19.12
N GLY A 44 -2.87 -13.58 18.99
CA GLY A 44 -3.31 -12.67 20.06
C GLY A 44 -2.31 -12.52 21.22
N VAL A 45 -1.07 -13.02 21.07
CA VAL A 45 0.01 -12.83 22.06
C VAL A 45 0.41 -11.35 22.14
N SER A 46 0.46 -10.67 21.00
CA SER A 46 0.87 -9.28 20.86
C SER A 46 -0.17 -8.45 20.12
N ARG A 47 -0.22 -7.14 20.39
CA ARG A 47 -1.03 -6.18 19.64
C ARG A 47 -0.13 -5.41 18.66
N PRO A 48 -0.55 -5.16 17.40
CA PRO A 48 0.21 -4.32 16.49
C PRO A 48 0.49 -2.94 17.06
N GLY A 49 1.78 -2.61 17.24
CA GLY A 49 2.26 -1.29 17.63
C GLY A 49 2.29 -0.30 16.45
N MET A 50 2.58 0.97 16.74
CA MET A 50 2.55 2.06 15.76
C MET A 50 3.42 1.80 14.52
N LEU A 51 4.64 1.28 14.71
CA LEU A 51 5.55 0.97 13.60
C LEU A 51 4.96 -0.08 12.64
N LEU A 52 4.37 -1.14 13.20
CA LEU A 52 3.74 -2.19 12.37
C LEU A 52 2.51 -1.63 11.67
N ARG A 53 1.66 -0.88 12.36
CA ARG A 53 0.48 -0.24 11.74
C ARG A 53 0.86 0.63 10.55
N LYS A 54 1.90 1.46 10.68
CA LYS A 54 2.41 2.25 9.56
C LYS A 54 2.81 1.37 8.38
N LYS A 55 3.59 0.32 8.63
CA LYS A 55 3.99 -0.63 7.57
C LYS A 55 2.79 -1.32 6.91
N LEU A 56 1.76 -1.68 7.69
CA LEU A 56 0.52 -2.27 7.17
C LEU A 56 -0.24 -1.28 6.26
N ALA A 57 -0.34 -0.02 6.67
CA ALA A 57 -0.94 1.05 5.87
C ALA A 57 -0.13 1.33 4.59
N ASP A 58 1.20 1.34 4.66
CA ASP A 58 2.07 1.57 3.50
C ASP A 58 1.89 0.48 2.43
N ILE A 59 1.57 -0.75 2.83
CA ILE A 59 1.23 -1.85 1.90
C ILE A 59 -0.28 -1.90 1.60
N GLY A 60 -1.04 -0.91 2.09
CA GLY A 60 -2.47 -0.66 1.88
C GLY A 60 -3.41 -1.69 2.51
N LEU A 61 -3.06 -2.24 3.66
CA LEU A 61 -4.04 -2.95 4.50
C LEU A 61 -4.87 -1.94 5.29
N ASP A 62 -6.13 -2.28 5.55
CA ASP A 62 -7.07 -1.44 6.30
C ASP A 62 -6.77 -1.53 7.82
N VAL A 63 -5.93 -0.62 8.31
CA VAL A 63 -5.46 -0.63 9.70
C VAL A 63 -6.62 -0.29 10.65
N GLU A 64 -7.51 0.58 10.24
CA GLU A 64 -8.72 1.01 10.94
C GLU A 64 -9.63 -0.19 11.18
N TYR A 65 -9.87 -1.01 10.14
CA TYR A 65 -10.59 -2.27 10.28
C TYR A 65 -9.86 -3.25 11.20
N ILE A 66 -8.56 -3.47 11.00
CA ILE A 66 -7.76 -4.42 11.81
C ILE A 66 -7.81 -4.05 13.29
N MET A 67 -7.74 -2.77 13.62
CA MET A 67 -7.64 -2.29 15.00
C MET A 67 -9.02 -2.03 15.63
N GLY A 68 -9.96 -1.46 14.89
CA GLY A 68 -11.25 -0.92 15.35
C GLY A 68 -12.44 -1.82 15.02
N GLY A 69 -12.45 -2.43 13.83
CA GLY A 69 -13.42 -3.48 13.45
C GLY A 69 -14.51 -2.97 12.53
N GLU A 70 -14.50 -1.67 12.30
CA GLU A 70 -15.29 -0.99 11.29
C GLU A 70 -14.55 -1.15 9.96
N LYS A 71 -15.14 -1.88 9.02
CA LYS A 71 -14.60 -2.01 7.67
C LYS A 71 -14.82 -0.67 7.00
N LEU A 72 -13.79 -0.12 6.35
CA LEU A 72 -14.04 0.98 5.43
C LEU A 72 -14.87 0.42 4.28
N GLU A 73 -16.18 0.65 4.33
CA GLU A 73 -17.05 0.40 3.19
C GLU A 73 -16.69 1.43 2.13
N TYR A 74 -15.99 0.98 1.10
CA TYR A 74 -15.87 1.74 -0.13
C TYR A 74 -17.26 1.83 -0.75
N THR A 75 -17.94 2.94 -0.53
CA THR A 75 -19.20 3.24 -1.21
C THR A 75 -18.96 3.30 -2.71
N GLU A 76 -20.01 3.08 -3.50
CA GLU A 76 -19.98 3.20 -4.95
C GLU A 76 -19.40 4.56 -5.38
N GLU A 77 -19.74 5.63 -4.65
CA GLU A 77 -19.17 6.97 -4.80
C GLU A 77 -17.64 7.01 -4.62
N THR A 78 -17.08 6.35 -3.61
CA THR A 78 -15.61 6.30 -3.42
C THR A 78 -14.90 5.49 -4.52
N LEU A 79 -15.56 4.46 -5.06
CA LEU A 79 -15.03 3.69 -6.18
C LEU A 79 -15.02 4.52 -7.47
N GLU A 80 -16.10 5.25 -7.74
CA GLU A 80 -16.21 6.17 -8.87
C GLU A 80 -15.19 7.31 -8.77
N MET A 81 -15.04 7.90 -7.57
CA MET A 81 -14.04 8.95 -7.34
C MET A 81 -12.62 8.43 -7.58
N ASN A 82 -12.30 7.23 -7.11
CA ASN A 82 -11.01 6.59 -7.37
C ASN A 82 -10.79 6.31 -8.86
N ALA A 83 -11.82 5.88 -9.59
CA ALA A 83 -11.74 5.68 -11.03
C ALA A 83 -11.49 7.01 -11.77
N ALA A 84 -12.18 8.08 -11.37
CA ALA A 84 -11.98 9.43 -11.93
C ALA A 84 -10.56 9.95 -11.68
N VAL A 85 -10.01 9.76 -10.48
CA VAL A 85 -8.61 10.11 -10.15
C VAL A 85 -7.63 9.34 -11.01
N ARG A 86 -7.85 8.04 -11.22
CA ARG A 86 -6.98 7.21 -12.07
C ARG A 86 -6.99 7.66 -13.53
N ARG A 87 -8.15 8.05 -14.07
CA ARG A 87 -8.26 8.62 -15.43
C ARG A 87 -7.46 9.92 -15.55
N LYS A 88 -7.69 10.87 -14.64
CA LYS A 88 -6.92 12.13 -14.62
C LYS A 88 -5.41 11.91 -14.49
N LEU A 89 -4.98 10.93 -13.69
CA LEU A 89 -3.57 10.59 -13.57
C LEU A 89 -2.98 10.07 -14.89
N ALA A 90 -3.73 9.26 -15.63
CA ALA A 90 -3.32 8.78 -16.95
C ALA A 90 -3.22 9.92 -17.95
N ASP A 91 -4.21 10.82 -17.98
CA ASP A 91 -4.21 12.00 -18.87
C ASP A 91 -3.02 12.92 -18.57
N MET A 92 -2.74 13.18 -17.28
CA MET A 92 -1.58 13.98 -16.89
C MET A 92 -0.26 13.33 -17.30
N LYS A 93 -0.12 12.01 -17.18
CA LYS A 93 1.07 11.30 -17.64
C LYS A 93 1.27 11.42 -19.14
N TYR A 94 0.20 11.23 -19.92
CA TYR A 94 0.26 11.41 -21.36
C TYR A 94 0.69 12.83 -21.74
N ARG A 95 0.13 13.85 -21.07
CA ARG A 95 0.50 15.25 -21.34
C ARG A 95 1.95 15.55 -21.00
N ILE A 96 2.48 14.96 -19.93
CA ILE A 96 3.90 15.08 -19.59
C ILE A 96 4.76 14.47 -20.70
N GLU A 97 4.42 13.28 -21.21
CA GLU A 97 5.17 12.64 -22.29
C GLU A 97 5.16 13.47 -23.59
N GLU A 98 4.02 14.09 -23.94
CA GLU A 98 3.95 15.02 -25.07
C GLU A 98 4.87 16.24 -24.88
N LEU A 99 4.79 16.89 -23.72
CA LEU A 99 5.63 18.05 -23.42
C LEU A 99 7.12 17.68 -23.39
N GLU A 100 7.48 16.50 -22.89
CA GLU A 100 8.86 15.98 -22.93
C GLU A 100 9.36 15.75 -24.37
N LYS A 101 8.46 15.35 -25.29
CA LYS A 101 8.77 15.22 -26.72
C LYS A 101 8.96 16.60 -27.36
N GLU A 102 8.03 17.53 -27.14
CA GLU A 102 8.14 18.91 -27.65
C GLU A 102 9.43 19.57 -27.19
N LEU A 103 9.80 19.42 -25.91
CA LEU A 103 11.04 19.97 -25.36
C LEU A 103 12.30 19.41 -26.04
N ARG A 104 12.28 18.14 -26.47
CA ARG A 104 13.40 17.48 -27.14
C ARG A 104 13.63 18.02 -28.56
N ASP A 105 12.56 18.44 -29.22
CA ASP A 105 12.59 18.91 -30.59
C ASP A 105 12.94 20.40 -30.70
N ILE A 106 13.12 21.11 -29.57
CA ILE A 106 13.60 22.50 -29.56
C ILE A 106 15.12 22.56 -29.80
N PRO A 107 15.60 23.17 -30.89
CA PRO A 107 17.03 23.29 -31.16
C PRO A 107 17.72 24.16 -30.10
N GLY A 108 18.78 23.65 -29.47
CA GLY A 108 19.61 24.39 -28.51
C GLY A 108 19.26 24.18 -27.03
N LEU A 109 18.25 23.38 -26.69
CA LEU A 109 18.00 22.94 -25.31
C LEU A 109 18.77 21.64 -25.05
N GLU A 110 19.87 21.72 -24.32
CA GLU A 110 20.59 20.53 -23.85
C GLU A 110 19.68 19.68 -22.95
N SER A 111 19.66 18.36 -23.19
CA SER A 111 18.90 17.44 -22.35
C SER A 111 19.36 17.55 -20.89
N PRO A 112 18.44 17.52 -19.90
CA PRO A 112 18.82 17.54 -18.50
C PRO A 112 19.80 16.39 -18.19
N PRO A 113 20.83 16.63 -17.37
CA PRO A 113 21.86 15.63 -17.11
C PRO A 113 21.23 14.37 -16.53
N LYS A 114 21.50 13.22 -17.17
CA LYS A 114 21.03 11.91 -16.70
C LYS A 114 21.47 11.73 -15.25
N LYS A 115 20.51 11.62 -14.32
CA LYS A 115 20.79 11.27 -12.92
C LYS A 115 21.57 9.95 -12.92
N LYS A 116 22.85 10.00 -12.52
CA LYS A 116 23.68 8.81 -12.34
C LYS A 116 22.99 7.93 -11.30
N LYS A 117 22.62 6.71 -11.70
CA LYS A 117 22.25 5.65 -10.75
C LYS A 117 23.50 5.33 -9.95
N ASN A 118 23.55 5.75 -8.69
CA ASN A 118 24.57 5.27 -7.77
C ASN A 118 24.36 3.77 -7.60
N LYS A 119 25.41 3.02 -7.94
CA LYS A 119 25.52 1.57 -7.85
C LYS A 119 25.85 1.15 -6.42
#